data_AF-A0A5E7KSY6-F1
#
_entry.id   AF-A0A5E7KSY6-F1
#
_cell.length_a   1.000
_cell.length_b   1.000
_cell.length_c   1.000
_cell.angle_alpha   90.00
_cell.angle_beta   90.00
_cell.angle_gamma   90.00
#
_symmetry.space_group_name_H-M   'P 1'
#
loop_
_entity.id
_entity.type
_entity.pdbx_description
1 polymer ?
#
loop_
_entity_poly.entity_id
_entity_poly.type
_entity_poly.pdbx_seq_one_letter_code
_entity_poly.pdbx_strand_id
1 'polypeptide(L)'
;MERYIAQEKLKLNPAEILPRTSVQSRVSNIAPEVIHAAGSDRSQATEAGAVASSRARAIDAEFAPKSEPVRIGIELEGVGTVQTTWEKKSHQRMMERDEEENFHDVFKRTPLVRSKSFDEGVSRGVYIVPEDVDKTYGTFGPAELVSAPHLLDISSLNHLRHSVKKALTSGDSPMRGRTQNAVLHDPRLEPSDDFNAAQMTASTRWGKGNMTKVSGSLQTTMGVAVSNLLSDVKNSRIQTVELLIGDPEKRQRTRDLLLGAICIEQCLTRTGGPLEAYAPQSEGIRFAAFMHLVNFFGPKEKAEWGKDSFGAHFKGGSSFVGCGVADSNDILKLALQLPGTKDKATLMTEIVAKMEDNGLSEWVSKGIASKKFNLEKMGQPGLSMQTTQEDWYSIPNFLQESKLYTVVESREKTSNLNQKMVEFLNGNGDLDSTRLHKYLSNITQHSK
;
A
#
# COMPACT_ATOMS: atom_id res chain seq x y z
N MET A 1 59.77 1.56 -23.86
CA MET A 1 60.49 2.84 -23.99
C MET A 1 59.88 3.77 -22.97
N GLU A 2 60.36 3.76 -21.73
CA GLU A 2 61.40 4.70 -21.21
C GLU A 2 60.89 6.15 -21.22
N ARG A 3 60.99 7.01 -20.19
CA ARG A 3 61.49 7.04 -18.79
C ARG A 3 61.15 8.47 -18.25
N TYR A 4 61.40 8.71 -16.95
CA TYR A 4 61.37 9.98 -16.14
C TYR A 4 60.04 10.34 -15.47
N ILE A 5 59.80 10.28 -14.14
CA ILE A 5 60.52 10.54 -12.84
C ILE A 5 60.59 12.03 -12.41
N ALA A 6 59.83 12.36 -11.34
CA ALA A 6 60.21 12.98 -10.04
C ALA A 6 58.89 13.29 -9.27
N GLN A 7 58.50 12.80 -8.07
CA GLN A 7 59.03 12.61 -6.71
C GLN A 7 59.27 13.87 -5.84
N GLU A 8 58.41 14.06 -4.83
CA GLU A 8 58.69 14.49 -3.43
C GLU A 8 57.43 14.13 -2.57
N LYS A 9 57.45 13.13 -1.65
CA LYS A 9 58.00 13.01 -0.28
C LYS A 9 57.36 13.91 0.79
N LEU A 10 56.57 13.30 1.68
CA LEU A 10 56.48 13.69 3.09
C LEU A 10 56.32 12.44 3.97
N LYS A 11 57.22 12.34 4.96
CA LYS A 11 57.47 11.19 5.84
C LYS A 11 56.63 11.28 7.11
N LEU A 12 56.13 10.13 7.56
CA LEU A 12 55.77 9.81 8.95
C LEU A 12 57.03 9.54 9.78
N ASN A 13 57.04 9.86 11.09
CA ASN A 13 57.38 8.92 12.18
C ASN A 13 57.20 9.53 13.60
N PRO A 14 57.24 8.73 14.70
CA PRO A 14 56.21 8.72 15.75
C PRO A 14 56.82 8.79 17.19
N ALA A 15 56.00 8.37 18.17
CA ALA A 15 56.32 7.93 19.54
C ALA A 15 56.22 8.98 20.67
N GLU A 16 55.38 8.68 21.67
CA GLU A 16 55.78 8.28 23.06
C GLU A 16 54.51 8.01 23.89
N ILE A 17 54.24 6.75 24.29
CA ILE A 17 54.51 6.11 25.60
C ILE A 17 53.49 6.44 26.73
N LEU A 18 52.82 5.38 27.21
CA LEU A 18 51.89 5.29 28.37
C LEU A 18 52.60 5.53 29.73
N PRO A 19 51.87 5.70 30.86
CA PRO A 19 51.54 4.53 31.67
C PRO A 19 50.14 4.52 32.34
N ARG A 20 49.75 3.30 32.77
CA ARG A 20 48.57 2.91 33.55
C ARG A 20 48.59 3.42 35.00
N THR A 21 47.40 3.63 35.58
CA THR A 21 47.08 3.24 36.97
C THR A 21 45.59 2.96 37.14
N SER A 22 45.30 1.82 37.77
CA SER A 22 44.02 1.34 38.31
C SER A 22 43.66 2.02 39.64
N VAL A 23 42.38 2.01 40.05
CA VAL A 23 41.86 1.52 41.36
C VAL A 23 40.34 1.82 41.52
N GLN A 24 39.60 0.73 41.72
CA GLN A 24 38.45 0.44 42.62
C GLN A 24 37.19 1.35 42.75
N SER A 25 36.07 0.65 42.49
CA SER A 25 34.84 0.47 43.29
C SER A 25 34.08 1.68 43.87
N ARG A 26 32.78 1.74 43.55
CA ARG A 26 31.71 1.65 44.56
C ARG A 26 30.35 1.34 43.94
N VAL A 27 29.72 0.35 44.56
CA VAL A 27 28.33 -0.08 44.45
C VAL A 27 27.44 0.90 45.21
N SER A 28 26.28 1.26 44.65
CA SER A 28 25.06 1.46 45.46
C SER A 28 23.81 1.44 44.58
N ASN A 29 23.05 0.34 44.74
CA ASN A 29 21.63 0.22 44.45
C ASN A 29 20.82 1.28 45.20
N ILE A 30 19.93 2.03 44.55
CA ILE A 30 18.66 2.48 45.14
C ILE A 30 17.58 2.59 44.05
N ALA A 31 16.60 1.69 44.11
CA ALA A 31 15.19 1.93 43.82
C ALA A 31 14.42 1.18 44.94
N PRO A 32 13.12 1.43 45.23
CA PRO A 32 12.16 2.32 44.58
C PRO A 32 11.43 3.25 45.59
N GLU A 33 10.75 4.30 45.12
CA GLU A 33 9.66 4.88 45.92
C GLU A 33 8.43 5.17 45.04
N VAL A 34 7.33 4.58 45.47
CA VAL A 34 5.97 4.68 44.95
C VAL A 34 5.33 5.91 45.59
N ILE A 35 4.84 6.85 44.78
CA ILE A 35 3.80 7.78 45.23
C ILE A 35 2.70 7.80 44.17
N HIS A 36 1.52 7.30 44.57
CA HIS A 36 0.26 7.49 43.87
C HIS A 36 -0.29 8.90 44.11
N ALA A 37 -0.85 9.47 43.04
CA ALA A 37 -2.17 10.11 42.96
C ALA A 37 -2.23 11.59 42.55
N ALA A 38 -3.07 11.77 41.53
CA ALA A 38 -3.94 12.90 41.20
C ALA A 38 -3.36 14.04 40.35
N GLY A 39 -3.98 14.23 39.18
CA GLY A 39 -4.03 15.56 38.53
C GLY A 39 -4.01 15.57 37.01
N SER A 40 -5.17 15.28 36.40
CA SER A 40 -5.72 15.94 35.19
C SER A 40 -4.90 16.06 33.90
N ASP A 41 -5.45 15.44 32.84
CA ASP A 41 -5.76 16.04 31.54
C ASP A 41 -4.76 17.03 30.92
N ARG A 42 -4.07 16.55 29.86
CA ARG A 42 -4.15 17.07 28.48
C ARG A 42 -3.05 16.43 27.63
N SER A 43 -3.29 15.23 27.12
CA SER A 43 -2.54 14.70 25.98
C SER A 43 -3.10 15.29 24.68
N GLN A 44 -2.74 16.55 24.40
CA GLN A 44 -2.74 17.05 23.02
C GLN A 44 -1.52 16.47 22.31
N ALA A 45 -1.65 15.23 21.83
CA ALA A 45 -0.81 14.74 20.76
C ALA A 45 -1.18 15.55 19.51
N THR A 46 -0.30 16.46 19.14
CA THR A 46 -0.32 17.17 17.87
C THR A 46 -0.21 16.17 16.72
N GLU A 47 -1.35 15.69 16.21
CA GLU A 47 -1.50 15.00 14.90
C GLU A 47 -1.43 16.00 13.73
N ALA A 48 -0.49 16.93 13.79
CA ALA A 48 -0.19 17.88 12.73
C ALA A 48 1.32 17.79 12.47
N GLY A 49 1.70 17.05 11.42
CA GLY A 49 3.12 16.91 11.04
C GLY A 49 3.66 15.48 11.14
N ALA A 50 3.02 14.54 10.43
CA ALA A 50 3.70 13.32 10.01
C ALA A 50 3.28 12.95 8.58
N VAL A 51 3.38 13.90 7.65
CA VAL A 51 4.13 13.55 6.45
C VAL A 51 5.56 13.47 6.96
N ALA A 52 5.95 12.27 7.42
CA ALA A 52 7.33 12.05 7.79
C ALA A 52 8.17 12.57 6.61
N SER A 53 9.12 13.45 6.92
CA SER A 53 10.31 13.66 6.10
C SER A 53 11.05 12.31 6.02
N SER A 54 10.48 11.36 5.30
CA SER A 54 11.19 10.19 4.82
C SER A 54 11.59 10.55 3.41
N ARG A 55 12.88 10.51 3.11
CA ARG A 55 13.36 10.26 1.76
C ARG A 55 12.36 9.39 1.02
N ALA A 56 12.02 9.79 -0.19
CA ALA A 56 11.39 8.95 -1.20
C ALA A 56 11.67 7.47 -0.98
N ARG A 57 10.63 6.67 -0.75
CA ARG A 57 10.80 5.22 -0.67
C ARG A 57 11.29 4.74 -2.03
N ALA A 58 12.37 3.97 -2.07
CA ALA A 58 12.67 3.19 -3.26
C ALA A 58 11.44 2.31 -3.56
N ILE A 59 11.14 2.08 -4.84
CA ILE A 59 9.93 1.36 -5.29
C ILE A 59 9.86 -0.05 -4.67
N ASP A 60 11.01 -0.64 -4.38
CA ASP A 60 11.22 -1.94 -3.73
C ASP A 60 11.61 -1.84 -2.25
N ALA A 61 11.57 -0.65 -1.63
CA ALA A 61 11.78 -0.51 -0.19
C ALA A 61 10.47 -0.73 0.57
N GLU A 62 10.39 -1.85 1.28
CA GLU A 62 9.28 -2.17 2.16
C GLU A 62 9.74 -2.24 3.62
N PHE A 63 8.90 -1.76 4.53
CA PHE A 63 9.21 -1.64 5.96
C PHE A 63 8.23 -2.44 6.80
N ALA A 64 8.66 -2.77 8.03
CA ALA A 64 7.81 -3.45 8.99
C ALA A 64 6.49 -2.69 9.23
N PRO A 65 5.35 -3.41 9.37
CA PRO A 65 4.07 -2.83 9.71
C PRO A 65 4.14 -1.95 10.96
N LYS A 66 3.52 -0.76 10.89
CA LYS A 66 3.37 0.14 12.03
C LYS A 66 1.99 0.01 12.64
N SER A 67 1.84 0.37 13.91
CA SER A 67 0.52 0.41 14.52
C SER A 67 -0.28 1.59 13.97
N GLU A 68 -1.34 1.31 13.22
CA GLU A 68 -2.19 2.32 12.61
C GLU A 68 -3.67 1.87 12.63
N PRO A 69 -4.63 2.81 12.69
CA PRO A 69 -6.05 2.49 12.58
C PRO A 69 -6.43 2.09 11.15
N VAL A 70 -7.44 1.24 10.99
CA VAL A 70 -8.02 0.93 9.67
C VAL A 70 -8.59 2.18 9.01
N ARG A 71 -8.29 2.33 7.72
CA ARG A 71 -8.73 3.45 6.88
C ARG A 71 -9.45 2.99 5.63
N ILE A 72 -10.21 3.90 5.04
CA ILE A 72 -10.94 3.76 3.79
C ILE A 72 -10.79 5.02 2.93
N GLY A 73 -10.64 4.83 1.63
CA GLY A 73 -10.52 5.86 0.62
C GLY A 73 -11.37 5.51 -0.60
N ILE A 74 -11.59 6.50 -1.47
CA ILE A 74 -12.36 6.33 -2.70
C ILE A 74 -11.67 7.08 -3.84
N GLU A 75 -11.86 6.57 -5.05
CA GLU A 75 -11.50 7.19 -6.32
C GLU A 75 -12.74 7.14 -7.22
N LEU A 76 -13.07 8.25 -7.87
CA LEU A 76 -14.25 8.39 -8.72
C LEU A 76 -13.87 9.12 -10.01
N GLU A 77 -13.77 8.37 -11.09
CA GLU A 77 -13.48 8.88 -12.43
C GLU A 77 -14.69 9.66 -13.02
N GLY A 78 -14.39 10.59 -13.93
CA GLY A 78 -15.32 11.36 -14.74
C GLY A 78 -15.85 12.64 -14.07
N VAL A 79 -15.23 13.11 -12.99
CA VAL A 79 -15.78 14.18 -12.13
C VAL A 79 -15.37 15.59 -12.57
N GLY A 80 -14.24 15.73 -13.26
CA GLY A 80 -13.69 17.04 -13.61
C GLY A 80 -12.90 17.07 -14.90
N THR A 81 -12.19 18.17 -15.09
CA THR A 81 -11.20 18.33 -16.16
C THR A 81 -9.93 18.94 -15.59
N VAL A 82 -8.79 18.44 -16.04
CA VAL A 82 -7.47 18.95 -15.74
C VAL A 82 -6.89 19.59 -17.01
N GLN A 83 -6.25 20.75 -16.88
CA GLN A 83 -5.51 21.39 -17.98
C GLN A 83 -4.22 21.97 -17.42
N THR A 84 -3.09 21.52 -17.92
CA THR A 84 -1.79 22.06 -17.50
C THR A 84 -1.40 23.23 -18.39
N THR A 85 -0.63 24.16 -17.84
CA THR A 85 0.01 25.22 -18.61
C THR A 85 1.47 25.25 -18.22
N TRP A 86 2.34 24.96 -19.17
CA TRP A 86 3.78 24.84 -18.94
C TRP A 86 4.46 26.17 -19.27
N GLU A 87 5.08 26.81 -18.27
CA GLU A 87 5.63 28.16 -18.47
C GLU A 87 6.99 28.20 -19.20
N LYS A 88 7.68 27.09 -19.54
CA LYS A 88 8.97 27.14 -20.27
C LYS A 88 9.24 25.95 -21.19
N LYS A 89 9.86 26.24 -22.36
CA LYS A 89 10.43 25.26 -23.32
C LYS A 89 11.48 24.29 -22.73
N SER A 90 12.11 24.64 -21.61
CA SER A 90 13.07 23.77 -20.90
C SER A 90 12.38 22.60 -20.19
N HIS A 91 11.13 22.75 -19.74
CA HIS A 91 10.37 21.70 -19.06
C HIS A 91 9.81 20.67 -20.04
N GLN A 92 9.53 21.09 -21.28
CA GLN A 92 9.18 20.19 -22.37
C GLN A 92 10.32 19.17 -22.62
N ARG A 93 11.59 19.61 -22.50
CA ARG A 93 12.76 18.74 -22.60
C ARG A 93 13.03 17.84 -21.38
N MET A 94 12.49 18.18 -20.20
CA MET A 94 12.55 17.30 -19.02
C MET A 94 11.60 16.13 -19.19
N MET A 95 10.37 16.39 -19.65
CA MET A 95 9.39 15.34 -19.94
C MET A 95 9.86 14.39 -21.05
N GLU A 96 10.45 14.91 -22.13
CA GLU A 96 10.93 14.13 -23.29
C GLU A 96 12.11 13.16 -23.01
N ARG A 97 12.66 13.11 -21.78
CA ARG A 97 13.99 12.52 -21.50
C ARG A 97 14.03 11.13 -20.82
N ASP A 98 12.91 10.40 -20.71
CA ASP A 98 12.68 9.16 -19.91
C ASP A 98 11.97 9.40 -18.55
N GLU A 99 11.52 10.63 -18.27
CA GLU A 99 10.79 10.97 -17.04
C GLU A 99 9.27 11.05 -17.22
N GLU A 100 8.73 10.76 -18.41
CA GLU A 100 7.29 10.85 -18.70
C GLU A 100 6.42 9.92 -17.83
N GLU A 101 6.82 8.65 -17.63
CA GLU A 101 6.12 7.71 -16.71
C GLU A 101 6.21 8.18 -15.25
N ASN A 102 7.38 8.70 -14.87
CA ASN A 102 7.63 9.23 -13.54
C ASN A 102 6.81 10.50 -13.28
N PHE A 103 6.69 11.39 -14.25
CA PHE A 103 5.90 12.60 -14.16
C PHE A 103 4.39 12.29 -14.11
N HIS A 104 3.95 11.30 -14.88
CA HIS A 104 2.57 10.79 -14.83
C HIS A 104 2.17 10.42 -13.40
N ASP A 105 3.03 9.66 -12.74
CA ASP A 105 2.79 9.20 -11.39
C ASP A 105 2.73 10.32 -10.36
N VAL A 106 3.53 11.37 -10.55
CA VAL A 106 3.56 12.57 -9.70
C VAL A 106 2.31 13.39 -9.89
N PHE A 107 1.94 13.64 -11.13
CA PHE A 107 0.82 14.51 -11.44
C PHE A 107 -0.51 13.84 -11.10
N LYS A 108 -0.64 12.51 -11.24
CA LYS A 108 -1.76 11.72 -10.69
C LYS A 108 -1.88 11.82 -9.17
N ARG A 109 -0.77 11.87 -8.45
CA ARG A 109 -0.78 11.79 -6.98
C ARG A 109 -0.70 13.17 -6.30
N THR A 110 -0.68 14.25 -7.08
CA THR A 110 -0.73 15.63 -6.57
C THR A 110 -2.17 16.08 -6.36
N PRO A 111 -2.59 16.44 -5.13
CA PRO A 111 -3.93 17.00 -4.91
C PRO A 111 -4.09 18.37 -5.57
N LEU A 112 -4.84 18.45 -6.67
CA LEU A 112 -4.93 19.67 -7.49
C LEU A 112 -6.00 20.64 -7.01
N VAL A 113 -7.18 20.13 -6.67
CA VAL A 113 -8.25 20.95 -6.08
C VAL A 113 -8.79 20.26 -4.86
N ARG A 114 -8.97 20.98 -3.75
CA ARG A 114 -9.54 20.43 -2.52
C ARG A 114 -10.99 20.84 -2.34
N SER A 115 -11.80 19.95 -1.76
CA SER A 115 -13.11 20.33 -1.21
C SER A 115 -12.93 21.29 -0.03
N LYS A 116 -13.89 22.17 0.20
CA LYS A 116 -13.93 23.05 1.40
C LYS A 116 -14.27 22.31 2.71
N SER A 117 -13.98 21.02 2.78
CA SER A 117 -14.18 20.22 4.00
C SER A 117 -12.88 19.96 4.76
N PHE A 118 -11.74 20.37 4.20
CA PHE A 118 -10.48 20.49 4.90
C PHE A 118 -10.47 21.79 5.72
N ASP A 119 -11.27 21.85 6.79
CA ASP A 119 -11.10 22.94 7.77
C ASP A 119 -9.74 22.78 8.49
N GLU A 120 -9.15 23.93 8.85
CA GLU A 120 -7.79 24.08 9.37
C GLU A 120 -7.52 23.16 10.59
N GLY A 121 -6.77 22.08 10.36
CA GLY A 121 -6.20 21.26 11.43
C GLY A 121 -6.53 19.76 11.37
N VAL A 122 -7.44 19.31 10.51
CA VAL A 122 -7.71 17.87 10.34
C VAL A 122 -7.75 17.53 8.86
N SER A 123 -6.69 16.86 8.37
CA SER A 123 -6.54 16.44 6.97
C SER A 123 -7.62 15.44 6.55
N ARG A 124 -8.84 15.90 6.26
CA ARG A 124 -10.01 15.08 5.90
C ARG A 124 -10.81 15.79 4.79
N GLY A 125 -11.00 15.10 3.66
CA GLY A 125 -11.76 15.62 2.53
C GLY A 125 -11.44 14.92 1.20
N VAL A 126 -11.95 15.48 0.10
CA VAL A 126 -11.76 14.97 -1.27
C VAL A 126 -11.05 15.98 -2.15
N TYR A 127 -10.34 15.51 -3.15
CA TYR A 127 -9.60 16.35 -4.08
C TYR A 127 -9.66 15.83 -5.52
N ILE A 128 -9.33 16.68 -6.48
CA ILE A 128 -9.18 16.29 -7.90
C ILE A 128 -7.74 15.89 -8.17
N VAL A 129 -7.58 14.84 -8.97
CA VAL A 129 -6.34 14.51 -9.69
C VAL A 129 -6.65 14.16 -11.16
N PRO A 130 -5.65 14.15 -12.06
CA PRO A 130 -5.81 13.66 -13.44
C PRO A 130 -6.23 12.18 -13.46
N GLU A 131 -7.11 11.80 -14.39
CA GLU A 131 -7.35 10.38 -14.69
C GLU A 131 -6.19 9.77 -15.51
N ASP A 132 -6.06 8.44 -15.46
CA ASP A 132 -5.17 7.65 -16.33
C ASP A 132 -5.76 7.57 -17.74
N VAL A 133 -5.61 8.64 -18.52
CA VAL A 133 -6.16 8.74 -19.89
C VAL A 133 -5.10 9.20 -20.89
N ASP A 134 -4.57 8.21 -21.61
CA ASP A 134 -3.90 8.31 -22.91
C ASP A 134 -2.70 9.29 -23.04
N LYS A 135 -2.07 9.24 -24.23
CA LYS A 135 -0.85 9.98 -24.61
C LYS A 135 -0.98 11.52 -24.60
N THR A 136 -2.16 12.08 -24.35
CA THR A 136 -2.39 13.54 -24.24
C THR A 136 -2.23 14.05 -22.80
N TYR A 137 -1.66 13.22 -21.94
CA TYR A 137 -1.36 13.49 -20.54
C TYR A 137 -0.69 14.85 -20.35
N GLY A 138 -1.12 15.59 -19.32
CA GLY A 138 -0.52 16.89 -19.02
C GLY A 138 -0.69 17.90 -20.15
N THR A 139 -1.81 17.87 -20.88
CA THR A 139 -2.27 18.99 -21.71
C THR A 139 -3.72 19.32 -21.39
N PHE A 140 -4.63 18.37 -21.59
CA PHE A 140 -6.05 18.48 -21.23
C PHE A 140 -6.64 17.08 -21.11
N GLY A 141 -7.38 16.80 -20.04
CA GLY A 141 -8.01 15.49 -19.84
C GLY A 141 -9.08 15.49 -18.76
N PRO A 142 -9.88 14.41 -18.64
CA PRO A 142 -10.74 14.17 -17.50
C PRO A 142 -9.96 14.06 -16.19
N ALA A 143 -10.68 14.20 -15.09
CA ALA A 143 -10.10 14.26 -13.76
C ALA A 143 -10.99 13.52 -12.76
N GLU A 144 -10.37 12.76 -11.88
CA GLU A 144 -11.01 11.92 -10.88
C GLU A 144 -11.07 12.62 -9.53
N LEU A 145 -12.10 12.29 -8.75
CA LEU A 145 -12.23 12.68 -7.35
C LEU A 145 -11.60 11.59 -6.50
N VAL A 146 -10.58 11.94 -5.72
CA VAL A 146 -9.89 11.05 -4.78
C VAL A 146 -10.12 11.54 -3.36
N SER A 147 -10.26 10.63 -2.41
CA SER A 147 -10.29 10.99 -0.99
C SER A 147 -8.94 10.71 -0.32
N ALA A 148 -8.58 11.54 0.66
CA ALA A 148 -7.52 11.16 1.58
C ALA A 148 -7.98 9.91 2.39
N PRO A 149 -7.08 9.03 2.85
CA PRO A 149 -7.47 7.89 3.67
C PRO A 149 -8.19 8.32 4.97
N HIS A 150 -9.51 8.09 5.03
CA HIS A 150 -10.36 8.38 6.18
C HIS A 150 -10.29 7.24 7.19
N LEU A 151 -10.32 7.54 8.49
CA LEU A 151 -10.49 6.48 9.50
C LEU A 151 -11.81 5.73 9.23
N LEU A 152 -11.81 4.42 9.40
CA LEU A 152 -13.02 3.63 9.32
C LEU A 152 -13.79 3.73 10.64
N ASP A 153 -14.42 4.88 10.84
CA ASP A 153 -15.31 5.17 11.97
C ASP A 153 -16.55 5.98 11.51
N ILE A 154 -17.59 6.03 12.33
CA ILE A 154 -18.88 6.67 11.99
C ILE A 154 -18.71 8.16 11.67
N SER A 155 -17.87 8.88 12.43
CA SER A 155 -17.64 10.31 12.25
C SER A 155 -16.91 10.57 10.94
N SER A 156 -15.83 9.86 10.69
CA SER A 156 -15.00 9.98 9.49
C SER A 156 -15.75 9.60 8.22
N LEU A 157 -16.61 8.57 8.26
CA LEU A 157 -17.52 8.22 7.16
C LEU A 157 -18.53 9.35 6.89
N ASN A 158 -19.13 9.93 7.93
CA ASN A 158 -20.01 11.09 7.76
C ASN A 158 -19.29 12.26 7.09
N HIS A 159 -18.03 12.55 7.47
CA HIS A 159 -17.22 13.59 6.84
C HIS A 159 -16.92 13.29 5.37
N LEU A 160 -16.57 12.05 5.04
CA LEU A 160 -16.35 11.62 3.66
C LEU A 160 -17.61 11.87 2.81
N ARG A 161 -18.77 11.40 3.26
CA ARG A 161 -20.06 11.60 2.57
C ARG A 161 -20.39 13.08 2.38
N HIS A 162 -20.19 13.90 3.40
CA HIS A 162 -20.40 15.35 3.28
C HIS A 162 -19.42 16.01 2.31
N SER A 163 -18.16 15.56 2.28
CA SER A 163 -17.13 16.06 1.37
C SER A 163 -17.49 15.76 -0.09
N VAL A 164 -17.89 14.53 -0.38
CA VAL A 164 -18.36 14.10 -1.70
C VAL A 164 -19.62 14.88 -2.10
N LYS A 165 -20.60 15.00 -1.21
CA LYS A 165 -21.82 15.77 -1.48
C LYS A 165 -21.52 17.24 -1.77
N LYS A 166 -20.64 17.89 -0.99
CA LYS A 166 -20.20 19.27 -1.23
C LYS A 166 -19.48 19.41 -2.58
N ALA A 167 -18.64 18.45 -2.95
CA ALA A 167 -17.92 18.45 -4.22
C ALA A 167 -18.86 18.28 -5.43
N LEU A 168 -19.83 17.36 -5.36
CA LEU A 168 -20.68 16.98 -6.50
C LEU A 168 -21.99 17.79 -6.63
N THR A 169 -22.62 18.20 -5.52
CA THR A 169 -24.03 18.67 -5.54
C THR A 169 -24.22 20.13 -5.14
N SER A 170 -23.25 20.78 -4.49
CA SER A 170 -23.41 22.17 -4.06
C SER A 170 -23.37 23.10 -5.27
N GLY A 171 -24.53 23.62 -5.67
CA GLY A 171 -24.65 24.69 -6.69
C GLY A 171 -23.87 25.96 -6.30
N ASP A 172 -23.69 26.17 -5.00
CA ASP A 172 -22.91 27.26 -4.41
C ASP A 172 -21.45 26.88 -4.12
N SER A 173 -20.95 25.73 -4.58
CA SER A 173 -19.54 25.40 -4.43
C SER A 173 -18.75 26.44 -5.24
N PRO A 174 -17.99 27.35 -4.61
CA PRO A 174 -17.24 28.35 -5.36
C PRO A 174 -16.08 27.71 -6.13
N MET A 175 -15.84 26.40 -5.95
CA MET A 175 -14.89 25.60 -6.70
C MET A 175 -15.50 25.06 -8.00
N ARG A 176 -16.83 24.95 -8.09
CA ARG A 176 -17.52 24.49 -9.29
C ARG A 176 -17.41 25.57 -10.36
N GLY A 177 -16.87 25.19 -11.50
CA GLY A 177 -16.77 26.10 -12.63
C GLY A 177 -15.60 27.08 -12.62
N ARG A 178 -14.85 27.20 -11.51
CA ARG A 178 -13.66 28.06 -11.41
C ARG A 178 -12.40 27.25 -11.67
N THR A 179 -11.51 27.82 -12.47
CA THR A 179 -10.16 27.29 -12.67
C THR A 179 -9.31 27.57 -11.44
N GLN A 180 -8.54 26.58 -10.99
CA GLN A 180 -7.63 26.67 -9.85
C GLN A 180 -6.26 26.15 -10.25
N ASN A 181 -5.21 26.81 -9.75
CA ASN A 181 -3.83 26.41 -10.01
C ASN A 181 -3.27 25.68 -8.79
N ALA A 182 -2.62 24.55 -9.03
CA ALA A 182 -1.86 23.81 -8.02
C ALA A 182 -0.41 23.66 -8.46
N VAL A 183 0.51 23.80 -7.52
CA VAL A 183 1.92 23.52 -7.75
C VAL A 183 2.14 22.01 -7.67
N LEU A 184 2.79 21.44 -8.68
CA LEU A 184 3.17 20.03 -8.74
C LEU A 184 4.38 19.77 -7.85
N HIS A 185 4.38 18.61 -7.22
CA HIS A 185 5.43 18.20 -6.30
C HIS A 185 5.67 16.70 -6.43
N ASP A 186 6.88 16.29 -6.81
CA ASP A 186 7.27 14.89 -6.82
C ASP A 186 7.74 14.49 -5.41
N PRO A 187 6.97 13.66 -4.68
CA PRO A 187 7.36 13.19 -3.35
C PRO A 187 8.58 12.27 -3.36
N ARG A 188 9.04 11.83 -4.55
CA ARG A 188 10.24 11.02 -4.71
C ARG A 188 11.53 11.84 -4.83
N LEU A 189 11.41 13.14 -5.08
CA LEU A 189 12.54 14.03 -5.27
C LEU A 189 12.71 14.95 -4.06
N GLU A 190 13.94 15.35 -3.77
CA GLU A 190 14.20 16.31 -2.71
C GLU A 190 13.60 17.69 -3.08
N PRO A 191 13.25 18.55 -2.11
CA PRO A 191 12.70 19.87 -2.42
C PRO A 191 13.62 20.76 -3.27
N SER A 192 14.93 20.51 -3.22
CA SER A 192 15.95 21.22 -4.00
C SER A 192 16.14 20.67 -5.41
N ASP A 193 15.49 19.57 -5.76
CA ASP A 193 15.55 19.01 -7.11
C ASP A 193 14.94 19.99 -8.13
N ASP A 194 15.48 20.02 -9.36
CA ASP A 194 15.07 20.97 -10.40
C ASP A 194 13.56 20.92 -10.67
N PHE A 195 12.94 19.73 -10.62
CA PHE A 195 11.49 19.59 -10.79
C PHE A 195 10.70 20.30 -9.67
N ASN A 196 11.03 19.99 -8.41
CA ASN A 196 10.34 20.53 -7.24
C ASN A 196 10.63 22.03 -7.05
N ALA A 197 11.85 22.47 -7.36
CA ALA A 197 12.28 23.87 -7.27
C ALA A 197 11.62 24.75 -8.33
N ALA A 198 11.26 24.20 -9.50
CA ALA A 198 10.64 24.93 -10.59
C ALA A 198 9.19 25.37 -10.32
N GLN A 199 8.53 24.80 -9.30
CA GLN A 199 7.14 25.12 -8.92
C GLN A 199 6.16 25.06 -10.09
N MET A 200 6.23 24.01 -10.91
CA MET A 200 5.36 23.82 -12.07
C MET A 200 3.88 23.85 -11.65
N THR A 201 3.02 24.53 -12.42
CA THR A 201 1.59 24.65 -12.08
C THR A 201 0.68 23.90 -13.02
N ALA A 202 -0.32 23.20 -12.48
CA ALA A 202 -1.44 22.64 -13.22
C ALA A 202 -2.73 23.40 -12.91
N SER A 203 -3.52 23.70 -13.94
CA SER A 203 -4.83 24.34 -13.79
C SER A 203 -5.94 23.28 -13.82
N THR A 204 -6.95 23.44 -12.99
CA THR A 204 -7.95 22.41 -12.75
C THR A 204 -9.31 22.97 -12.47
N ARG A 205 -10.34 22.19 -12.77
CA ARG A 205 -11.73 22.62 -12.60
C ARG A 205 -12.62 21.43 -12.26
N TRP A 206 -13.43 21.58 -11.21
CA TRP A 206 -14.55 20.67 -10.95
C TRP A 206 -15.56 20.74 -12.10
N GLY A 207 -16.05 19.57 -12.52
CA GLY A 207 -16.78 19.35 -13.76
C GLY A 207 -17.78 20.44 -14.14
N LYS A 208 -17.81 20.76 -15.43
CA LYS A 208 -18.86 21.57 -16.06
C LYS A 208 -20.15 20.75 -16.28
N GLY A 209 -20.09 19.42 -16.15
CA GLY A 209 -21.18 18.47 -16.37
C GLY A 209 -22.09 18.20 -15.16
N ASN A 210 -23.23 17.57 -15.42
CA ASN A 210 -24.33 17.31 -14.49
C ASN A 210 -24.14 16.07 -13.59
N MET A 211 -22.91 15.72 -13.19
CA MET A 211 -22.73 14.62 -12.23
C MET A 211 -23.24 15.04 -10.84
N THR A 212 -24.48 14.66 -10.55
CA THR A 212 -25.15 14.91 -9.26
C THR A 212 -25.16 13.69 -8.35
N LYS A 213 -24.69 12.53 -8.85
CA LYS A 213 -24.67 11.25 -8.14
C LYS A 213 -23.38 10.48 -8.42
N VAL A 214 -22.92 9.75 -7.42
CA VAL A 214 -21.85 8.75 -7.54
C VAL A 214 -22.38 7.56 -8.33
N SER A 215 -21.57 7.01 -9.24
CA SER A 215 -21.95 5.95 -10.16
C SER A 215 -20.94 4.78 -10.16
N GLY A 216 -21.06 3.85 -11.11
CA GLY A 216 -20.26 2.63 -11.19
C GLY A 216 -18.77 2.82 -11.51
N SER A 217 -18.28 4.04 -11.71
CA SER A 217 -16.83 4.33 -11.82
C SER A 217 -16.14 4.48 -10.46
N LEU A 218 -16.86 4.24 -9.35
CA LEU A 218 -16.29 4.30 -8.01
C LEU A 218 -15.37 3.10 -7.75
N GLN A 219 -14.15 3.39 -7.31
CA GLN A 219 -13.20 2.44 -6.75
C GLN A 219 -13.02 2.75 -5.26
N THR A 220 -12.95 1.71 -4.41
CA THR A 220 -12.85 1.86 -2.96
C THR A 220 -11.61 1.14 -2.44
N THR A 221 -10.71 1.86 -1.79
CA THR A 221 -9.51 1.30 -1.16
C THR A 221 -9.71 1.21 0.35
N MET A 222 -9.43 0.07 0.96
CA MET A 222 -9.56 -0.08 2.42
C MET A 222 -8.52 -1.02 3.03
N GLY A 223 -8.33 -0.88 4.34
CA GLY A 223 -7.62 -1.85 5.16
C GLY A 223 -8.44 -3.13 5.36
N VAL A 224 -7.84 -4.30 5.14
CA VAL A 224 -8.46 -5.62 5.27
C VAL A 224 -7.61 -6.49 6.18
N ALA A 225 -8.21 -7.10 7.20
CA ALA A 225 -7.51 -8.02 8.09
C ALA A 225 -6.99 -9.25 7.31
N VAL A 226 -5.69 -9.51 7.42
CA VAL A 226 -5.06 -10.69 6.80
C VAL A 226 -5.67 -11.98 7.37
N SER A 227 -6.01 -11.99 8.66
CA SER A 227 -6.68 -13.11 9.32
C SER A 227 -8.04 -13.50 8.71
N ASN A 228 -8.76 -12.56 8.08
CA ASN A 228 -10.04 -12.81 7.43
C ASN A 228 -9.82 -13.22 5.96
N LEU A 229 -8.92 -12.51 5.27
CA LEU A 229 -8.57 -12.79 3.87
C LEU A 229 -7.90 -14.18 3.70
N LEU A 230 -7.00 -14.54 4.61
CA LEU A 230 -6.19 -15.77 4.63
C LEU A 230 -6.54 -16.67 5.85
N SER A 231 -7.79 -16.57 6.33
CA SER A 231 -8.33 -17.41 7.40
C SER A 231 -8.27 -18.90 7.04
N ASP A 232 -8.09 -19.81 7.98
CA ASP A 232 -8.37 -21.24 7.73
C ASP A 232 -9.88 -21.51 7.55
N VAL A 233 -10.74 -20.63 8.07
CA VAL A 233 -12.20 -20.73 7.94
C VAL A 233 -12.64 -20.33 6.53
N LYS A 234 -13.05 -21.31 5.73
CA LYS A 234 -13.48 -21.13 4.32
C LYS A 234 -14.51 -20.01 4.15
N ASN A 235 -15.51 -19.93 5.02
CA ASN A 235 -16.56 -18.91 4.92
C ASN A 235 -16.06 -17.49 5.17
N SER A 236 -15.10 -17.30 6.09
CA SER A 236 -14.48 -16.00 6.34
C SER A 236 -13.74 -15.47 5.11
N ARG A 237 -12.96 -16.36 4.45
CA ARG A 237 -12.30 -16.04 3.17
C ARG A 237 -13.31 -15.69 2.08
N ILE A 238 -14.36 -16.52 1.93
CA ILE A 238 -15.41 -16.33 0.92
C ILE A 238 -16.09 -14.96 1.06
N GLN A 239 -16.50 -14.61 2.29
CA GLN A 239 -17.16 -13.33 2.57
C GLN A 239 -16.27 -12.13 2.27
N THR A 240 -14.99 -12.22 2.64
CA THR A 240 -14.00 -11.16 2.37
C THR A 240 -13.79 -10.99 0.85
N VAL A 241 -13.63 -12.09 0.11
CA VAL A 241 -13.48 -12.04 -1.36
C VAL A 241 -14.74 -11.51 -2.05
N GLU A 242 -15.94 -11.90 -1.60
CA GLU A 242 -17.22 -11.40 -2.17
C GLU A 242 -17.47 -9.93 -1.89
N LEU A 243 -16.96 -9.42 -0.77
CA LEU A 243 -16.97 -8.00 -0.49
C LEU A 243 -16.13 -7.25 -1.54
N LEU A 244 -14.91 -7.72 -1.78
CA LEU A 244 -13.89 -7.00 -2.54
C LEU A 244 -14.01 -7.15 -4.06
N ILE A 245 -14.48 -8.29 -4.56
CA ILE A 245 -14.48 -8.62 -5.99
C ILE A 245 -15.92 -8.88 -6.42
N GLY A 246 -16.32 -8.41 -7.59
CA GLY A 246 -17.67 -8.56 -8.16
C GLY A 246 -17.79 -9.78 -9.08
N ASP A 247 -16.80 -9.98 -9.94
CA ASP A 247 -16.76 -11.00 -10.97
C ASP A 247 -16.60 -12.43 -10.38
N PRO A 248 -17.53 -13.36 -10.66
CA PRO A 248 -17.48 -14.72 -10.12
C PRO A 248 -16.22 -15.51 -10.48
N GLU A 249 -15.68 -15.34 -11.68
CA GLU A 249 -14.50 -16.07 -12.13
C GLU A 249 -13.25 -15.57 -11.39
N LYS A 250 -13.08 -14.25 -11.30
CA LYS A 250 -11.97 -13.63 -10.56
C LYS A 250 -12.06 -13.87 -9.06
N ARG A 251 -13.27 -13.93 -8.49
CA ARG A 251 -13.49 -14.40 -7.10
C ARG A 251 -12.94 -15.81 -6.91
N GLN A 252 -13.27 -16.74 -7.82
CA GLN A 252 -12.80 -18.12 -7.72
C GLN A 252 -11.27 -18.19 -7.85
N ARG A 253 -10.69 -17.51 -8.85
CA ARG A 253 -9.23 -17.46 -9.01
C ARG A 253 -8.53 -16.91 -7.77
N THR A 254 -9.04 -15.82 -7.19
CA THR A 254 -8.49 -15.24 -5.96
C THR A 254 -8.59 -16.21 -4.79
N ARG A 255 -9.72 -16.90 -4.61
CA ARG A 255 -9.89 -17.91 -3.55
C ARG A 255 -8.92 -19.08 -3.70
N ASP A 256 -8.67 -19.52 -4.94
CA ASP A 256 -7.69 -20.56 -5.21
C ASP A 256 -6.29 -20.08 -4.79
N LEU A 257 -5.88 -18.87 -5.16
CA LEU A 257 -4.58 -18.32 -4.74
C LEU A 257 -4.45 -18.17 -3.22
N LEU A 258 -5.51 -17.72 -2.54
CA LEU A 258 -5.55 -17.63 -1.07
C LEU A 258 -5.40 -19.01 -0.41
N LEU A 259 -6.09 -20.03 -0.91
CA LEU A 259 -5.96 -21.40 -0.41
C LEU A 259 -4.57 -21.97 -0.71
N GLY A 260 -4.00 -21.67 -1.88
CA GLY A 260 -2.63 -22.03 -2.24
C GLY A 260 -1.61 -21.43 -1.25
N ALA A 261 -1.79 -20.16 -0.88
CA ALA A 261 -0.93 -19.49 0.10
C ALA A 261 -0.98 -20.15 1.49
N ILE A 262 -2.18 -20.59 1.93
CA ILE A 262 -2.35 -21.36 3.17
C ILE A 262 -1.62 -22.71 3.08
N CYS A 263 -1.75 -23.43 1.97
CA CYS A 263 -1.06 -24.72 1.78
C CYS A 263 0.47 -24.57 1.80
N ILE A 264 0.99 -23.54 1.12
CA ILE A 264 2.42 -23.21 1.14
C ILE A 264 2.88 -22.95 2.57
N GLU A 265 2.20 -22.06 3.30
CA GLU A 265 2.57 -21.73 4.67
C GLU A 265 2.59 -22.96 5.56
N GLN A 266 1.55 -23.80 5.54
CA GLN A 266 1.48 -25.02 6.35
C GLN A 266 2.66 -25.98 6.09
N CYS A 267 3.15 -26.06 4.86
CA CYS A 267 4.33 -26.85 4.53
C CYS A 267 5.64 -26.21 5.01
N LEU A 268 5.71 -24.88 5.06
CA LEU A 268 6.90 -24.15 5.49
C LEU A 268 7.04 -24.11 7.02
N THR A 269 5.94 -23.97 7.74
CA THR A 269 5.91 -23.74 9.20
C THR A 269 5.64 -24.99 10.03
N ARG A 270 5.30 -26.13 9.40
CA ARG A 270 5.15 -27.41 10.12
C ARG A 270 6.45 -27.81 10.83
N THR A 271 6.34 -28.73 11.78
CA THR A 271 7.50 -29.35 12.43
C THR A 271 8.47 -29.96 11.39
N GLY A 272 9.75 -29.59 11.51
CA GLY A 272 10.82 -29.92 10.56
C GLY A 272 10.73 -29.16 9.22
N GLY A 273 9.89 -28.14 9.11
CA GLY A 273 9.79 -27.24 7.96
C GLY A 273 10.84 -26.12 8.02
N PRO A 274 11.17 -25.49 6.87
CA PRO A 274 12.22 -24.47 6.80
C PRO A 274 11.92 -23.21 7.64
N LEU A 275 10.65 -22.93 7.93
CA LEU A 275 10.21 -21.77 8.70
C LEU A 275 9.46 -22.17 9.98
N GLU A 276 9.75 -23.35 10.55
CA GLU A 276 9.12 -23.83 11.79
C GLU A 276 9.19 -22.79 12.93
N ALA A 277 10.35 -22.15 13.10
CA ALA A 277 10.55 -21.11 14.12
C ALA A 277 9.63 -19.89 13.97
N TYR A 278 9.05 -19.69 12.77
CA TYR A 278 8.20 -18.56 12.42
C TYR A 278 6.72 -18.94 12.36
N ALA A 279 6.33 -20.13 12.83
CA ALA A 279 4.93 -20.53 12.94
C ALA A 279 4.02 -19.51 13.66
N PRO A 280 4.48 -18.77 14.71
CA PRO A 280 3.67 -17.70 15.32
C PRO A 280 3.37 -16.52 14.39
N GLN A 281 4.10 -16.37 13.28
CA GLN A 281 3.96 -15.31 12.28
C GLN A 281 3.32 -15.85 10.98
N SER A 282 2.58 -16.97 11.07
CA SER A 282 1.92 -17.64 9.95
C SER A 282 1.06 -16.71 9.09
N GLU A 283 0.35 -15.74 9.67
CA GLU A 283 -0.43 -14.75 8.92
C GLU A 283 0.45 -13.95 7.95
N GLY A 284 1.62 -13.50 8.40
CA GLY A 284 2.58 -12.78 7.56
C GLY A 284 3.19 -13.66 6.46
N ILE A 285 3.49 -14.92 6.78
CA ILE A 285 4.01 -15.90 5.81
C ILE A 285 2.96 -16.22 4.74
N ARG A 286 1.69 -16.46 5.14
CA ARG A 286 0.56 -16.64 4.21
C ARG A 286 0.42 -15.43 3.30
N PHE A 287 0.54 -14.22 3.84
CA PHE A 287 0.38 -13.02 3.03
C PHE A 287 1.51 -12.83 2.03
N ALA A 288 2.76 -13.05 2.43
CA ALA A 288 3.90 -13.06 1.51
C ALA A 288 3.76 -14.14 0.41
N ALA A 289 3.28 -15.34 0.77
CA ALA A 289 2.99 -16.41 -0.18
C ALA A 289 1.90 -16.01 -1.17
N PHE A 290 0.82 -15.38 -0.70
CA PHE A 290 -0.27 -14.89 -1.53
C PHE A 290 0.22 -13.82 -2.53
N MET A 291 0.99 -12.82 -2.08
CA MET A 291 1.53 -11.79 -2.97
C MET A 291 2.45 -12.38 -4.05
N HIS A 292 3.27 -13.37 -3.67
CA HIS A 292 4.11 -14.09 -4.65
C HIS A 292 3.27 -14.88 -5.67
N LEU A 293 2.20 -15.55 -5.23
CA LEU A 293 1.29 -16.26 -6.12
C LEU A 293 0.54 -15.30 -7.07
N VAL A 294 0.04 -14.17 -6.56
CA VAL A 294 -0.59 -13.12 -7.36
C VAL A 294 0.38 -12.58 -8.40
N ASN A 295 1.63 -12.28 -8.03
CA ASN A 295 2.65 -11.86 -8.99
C ASN A 295 2.98 -12.96 -10.01
N PHE A 296 3.08 -14.21 -9.55
CA PHE A 296 3.47 -15.34 -10.38
C PHE A 296 2.45 -15.63 -11.48
N PHE A 297 1.16 -15.68 -11.11
CA PHE A 297 0.04 -15.98 -12.01
C PHE A 297 -0.58 -14.75 -12.67
N GLY A 298 -0.30 -13.56 -12.15
CA GLY A 298 -0.72 -12.30 -12.74
C GLY A 298 -0.09 -12.03 -14.10
N PRO A 299 -0.63 -11.06 -14.84
CA PRO A 299 -0.08 -10.64 -16.13
C PRO A 299 1.37 -10.17 -15.99
N LYS A 300 2.23 -10.62 -16.91
CA LYS A 300 3.67 -10.32 -16.91
C LYS A 300 4.04 -9.05 -17.65
N GLU A 301 3.20 -8.65 -18.59
CA GLU A 301 3.33 -7.38 -19.30
C GLU A 301 2.46 -6.34 -18.61
N LYS A 302 2.89 -5.07 -18.61
CA LYS A 302 2.07 -3.92 -18.20
C LYS A 302 0.87 -3.83 -19.14
N ALA A 303 -0.15 -4.64 -18.88
CA ALA A 303 -1.42 -4.53 -19.57
C ALA A 303 -2.19 -3.39 -18.94
N GLU A 304 -2.91 -2.62 -19.77
CA GLU A 304 -3.78 -1.51 -19.35
C GLU A 304 -4.72 -1.89 -18.19
N TRP A 305 -5.05 -3.19 -18.07
CA TRP A 305 -5.92 -3.77 -17.05
C TRP A 305 -5.23 -4.77 -16.11
N GLY A 306 -3.89 -4.75 -16.02
CA GLY A 306 -3.12 -5.69 -15.20
C GLY A 306 -3.48 -5.63 -13.70
N LYS A 307 -3.85 -4.44 -13.24
CA LYS A 307 -4.32 -4.12 -11.88
C LYS A 307 -5.67 -4.78 -11.54
N ASP A 308 -6.46 -5.13 -12.56
CA ASP A 308 -7.81 -5.73 -12.47
C ASP A 308 -7.84 -7.23 -12.72
N SER A 309 -6.67 -7.85 -12.94
CA SER A 309 -6.53 -9.26 -13.30
C SER A 309 -7.20 -10.23 -12.33
N PHE A 310 -7.24 -9.87 -11.04
CA PHE A 310 -7.91 -10.64 -9.98
C PHE A 310 -9.15 -9.93 -9.41
N GLY A 311 -9.60 -8.82 -10.03
CA GLY A 311 -10.82 -8.08 -9.69
C GLY A 311 -10.70 -7.17 -8.47
N ALA A 312 -9.54 -7.19 -7.82
CA ALA A 312 -9.10 -6.25 -6.82
C ALA A 312 -7.60 -6.02 -6.98
N HIS A 313 -7.13 -4.86 -6.55
CA HIS A 313 -5.72 -4.49 -6.59
C HIS A 313 -5.13 -4.57 -5.17
N PHE A 314 -4.25 -5.56 -4.97
CA PHE A 314 -3.61 -5.82 -3.69
C PHE A 314 -2.36 -4.93 -3.53
N LYS A 315 -2.55 -3.79 -2.85
CA LYS A 315 -1.57 -2.69 -2.80
C LYS A 315 -0.54 -2.81 -1.67
N GLY A 316 -0.81 -3.69 -0.70
CA GLY A 316 0.03 -3.91 0.48
C GLY A 316 1.48 -4.30 0.20
N GLY A 317 2.36 -4.11 1.18
CA GLY A 317 3.71 -4.69 1.15
C GLY A 317 3.68 -6.22 1.00
N SER A 318 4.70 -6.78 0.38
CA SER A 318 4.79 -8.18 -0.03
C SER A 318 5.97 -8.96 0.58
N SER A 319 6.97 -8.24 1.08
CA SER A 319 8.15 -8.78 1.71
C SER A 319 7.84 -9.40 3.07
N PHE A 320 8.68 -10.31 3.57
CA PHE A 320 8.52 -10.86 4.91
C PHE A 320 8.50 -9.77 5.97
N VAL A 321 9.45 -8.83 5.91
CA VAL A 321 9.48 -7.66 6.80
C VAL A 321 8.20 -6.84 6.65
N GLY A 322 7.78 -6.52 5.42
CA GLY A 322 6.54 -5.80 5.13
C GLY A 322 5.27 -6.51 5.57
N CYS A 323 5.31 -7.83 5.69
CA CYS A 323 4.21 -8.68 6.16
C CYS A 323 4.29 -8.98 7.67
N GLY A 324 5.21 -8.35 8.41
CA GLY A 324 5.34 -8.54 9.86
C GLY A 324 6.02 -9.85 10.27
N VAL A 325 6.74 -10.49 9.36
CA VAL A 325 7.63 -11.63 9.67
C VAL A 325 9.01 -11.06 10.01
N ALA A 326 9.48 -11.35 11.22
CA ALA A 326 10.78 -10.88 11.70
C ALA A 326 11.94 -11.54 10.91
N ASP A 327 13.12 -10.93 10.95
CA ASP A 327 14.40 -11.57 10.58
C ASP A 327 14.75 -11.73 9.09
N SER A 328 14.49 -10.69 8.29
CA SER A 328 14.99 -10.47 6.92
C SER A 328 14.15 -11.06 5.79
N ASN A 329 14.13 -10.34 4.66
CA ASN A 329 13.45 -10.74 3.42
C ASN A 329 14.06 -12.01 2.80
N ASP A 330 15.32 -12.32 3.12
CA ASP A 330 16.04 -13.50 2.62
C ASP A 330 15.81 -14.76 3.45
N ILE A 331 14.98 -14.72 4.49
CA ILE A 331 14.93 -15.79 5.48
C ILE A 331 14.64 -17.18 4.90
N LEU A 332 13.69 -17.28 3.97
CA LEU A 332 13.38 -18.55 3.33
C LEU A 332 14.52 -19.04 2.45
N LYS A 333 15.15 -18.13 1.71
CA LYS A 333 16.31 -18.45 0.88
C LYS A 333 17.46 -18.99 1.73
N LEU A 334 17.70 -18.40 2.89
CA LEU A 334 18.71 -18.86 3.86
C LEU A 334 18.32 -20.21 4.48
N ALA A 335 17.07 -20.37 4.90
CA ALA A 335 16.58 -21.61 5.51
C ALA A 335 16.69 -22.83 4.56
N LEU A 336 16.44 -22.63 3.27
CA LEU A 336 16.57 -23.66 2.23
C LEU A 336 18.03 -24.07 1.96
N GLN A 337 19.02 -23.32 2.46
CA GLN A 337 20.44 -23.64 2.33
C GLN A 337 21.03 -24.35 3.55
N LEU A 338 20.28 -24.45 4.66
CA LEU A 338 20.77 -25.05 5.89
C LEU A 338 20.91 -26.58 5.75
N PRO A 339 21.99 -27.17 6.29
CA PRO A 339 22.14 -28.62 6.37
C PRO A 339 20.99 -29.26 7.17
N GLY A 340 20.35 -30.29 6.61
CA GLY A 340 19.22 -30.97 7.24
C GLY A 340 17.84 -30.42 6.86
N THR A 341 17.76 -29.26 6.19
CA THR A 341 16.52 -28.83 5.53
C THR A 341 16.21 -29.78 4.37
N LYS A 342 14.93 -30.13 4.19
CA LYS A 342 14.50 -30.92 3.04
C LYS A 342 14.94 -30.26 1.75
N ASP A 343 15.36 -31.06 0.77
CA ASP A 343 15.69 -30.52 -0.54
C ASP A 343 14.45 -29.81 -1.16
N LYS A 344 14.73 -28.79 -1.97
CA LYS A 344 13.70 -27.94 -2.56
C LYS A 344 12.68 -28.71 -3.41
N ALA A 345 13.10 -29.77 -4.10
CA ALA A 345 12.21 -30.55 -4.96
C ALA A 345 11.21 -31.39 -4.13
N THR A 346 11.68 -31.97 -3.03
CA THR A 346 10.83 -32.67 -2.05
C THR A 346 9.83 -31.70 -1.42
N LEU A 347 10.27 -30.52 -0.97
CA LEU A 347 9.37 -29.51 -0.42
C LEU A 347 8.30 -29.05 -1.44
N MET A 348 8.69 -28.84 -2.69
CA MET A 348 7.74 -28.48 -3.75
C MET A 348 6.71 -29.60 -4.01
N THR A 349 7.15 -30.86 -4.02
CA THR A 349 6.26 -32.02 -4.14
C THR A 349 5.24 -32.05 -3.00
N GLU A 350 5.68 -31.80 -1.76
CA GLU A 350 4.79 -31.74 -0.60
C GLU A 350 3.79 -30.59 -0.68
N ILE A 351 4.23 -29.40 -1.12
CA ILE A 351 3.35 -28.25 -1.32
C ILE A 351 2.27 -28.59 -2.34
N VAL A 352 2.64 -29.18 -3.48
CA VAL A 352 1.69 -29.57 -4.53
C VAL A 352 0.71 -30.63 -4.02
N ALA A 353 1.21 -31.68 -3.35
CA ALA A 353 0.36 -32.70 -2.76
C ALA A 353 -0.61 -32.10 -1.73
N LYS A 354 -0.14 -31.18 -0.87
CA LYS A 354 -0.98 -30.49 0.10
C LYS A 354 -2.08 -29.66 -0.57
N MET A 355 -1.76 -28.99 -1.69
CA MET A 355 -2.75 -28.25 -2.47
C MET A 355 -3.83 -29.20 -3.04
N GLU A 356 -3.42 -30.33 -3.62
CA GLU A 356 -4.32 -31.34 -4.19
C GLU A 356 -5.22 -31.98 -3.12
N ASP A 357 -4.66 -32.32 -1.95
CA ASP A 357 -5.40 -32.86 -0.80
C ASP A 357 -6.47 -31.88 -0.28
N ASN A 358 -6.26 -30.57 -0.46
CA ASN A 358 -7.22 -29.54 -0.08
C ASN A 358 -8.22 -29.21 -1.21
N GLY A 359 -8.20 -29.95 -2.32
CA GLY A 359 -9.07 -29.74 -3.46
C GLY A 359 -8.80 -28.42 -4.19
N LEU A 360 -7.55 -27.93 -4.15
CA LEU A 360 -7.16 -26.74 -4.87
C LEU A 360 -7.24 -26.99 -6.39
N SER A 361 -7.68 -25.97 -7.13
CA SER A 361 -7.80 -26.07 -8.58
C SER A 361 -6.47 -26.36 -9.28
N GLU A 362 -6.51 -27.23 -10.30
CA GLU A 362 -5.32 -27.73 -10.98
C GLU A 362 -4.47 -26.62 -11.63
N TRP A 363 -5.08 -25.50 -12.03
CA TRP A 363 -4.35 -24.41 -12.66
C TRP A 363 -3.31 -23.78 -11.71
N VAL A 364 -3.54 -23.85 -10.40
CA VAL A 364 -2.58 -23.43 -9.38
C VAL A 364 -1.56 -24.54 -9.13
N SER A 365 -2.01 -25.75 -8.76
CA SER A 365 -1.10 -26.84 -8.36
C SER A 365 -0.19 -27.30 -9.50
N LYS A 366 -0.75 -27.55 -10.70
CA LYS A 366 0.05 -27.83 -11.90
C LYS A 366 0.80 -26.59 -12.35
N GLY A 367 0.24 -25.40 -12.14
CA GLY A 367 0.88 -24.13 -12.46
C GLY A 367 2.20 -23.93 -11.74
N ILE A 368 2.27 -24.21 -10.43
CA ILE A 368 3.50 -24.12 -9.64
C ILE A 368 4.46 -25.29 -9.93
N ALA A 369 3.94 -26.47 -10.26
CA ALA A 369 4.76 -27.66 -10.53
C ALA A 369 5.43 -27.65 -11.92
N SER A 370 4.72 -27.14 -12.93
CA SER A 370 5.17 -27.16 -14.33
C SER A 370 5.97 -25.93 -14.75
N LYS A 371 5.76 -24.79 -14.08
CA LYS A 371 6.45 -23.53 -14.37
C LYS A 371 7.61 -23.34 -13.39
N LYS A 372 8.56 -22.47 -13.73
CA LYS A 372 9.70 -22.09 -12.88
C LYS A 372 9.27 -21.28 -11.64
N PHE A 373 8.38 -21.81 -10.82
CA PHE A 373 7.96 -21.19 -9.56
C PHE A 373 9.16 -21.15 -8.62
N ASN A 374 9.65 -19.94 -8.33
CA ASN A 374 10.80 -19.79 -7.46
C ASN A 374 10.35 -19.50 -6.03
N LEU A 375 10.34 -20.54 -5.20
CA LEU A 375 9.99 -20.43 -3.79
C LEU A 375 10.89 -19.44 -3.03
N GLU A 376 12.17 -19.29 -3.41
CA GLU A 376 13.12 -18.37 -2.76
C GLU A 376 12.80 -16.89 -2.96
N LYS A 377 11.98 -16.56 -3.96
CA LYS A 377 11.50 -15.18 -4.16
C LYS A 377 10.37 -14.82 -3.21
N MET A 378 9.72 -15.79 -2.57
CA MET A 378 8.64 -15.51 -1.65
C MET A 378 9.15 -14.68 -0.47
N GLY A 379 8.44 -13.61 -0.14
CA GLY A 379 8.82 -12.68 0.93
C GLY A 379 9.96 -11.71 0.58
N GLN A 380 10.33 -11.63 -0.69
CA GLN A 380 11.15 -10.53 -1.21
C GLN A 380 10.26 -9.29 -1.48
N PRO A 381 10.83 -8.07 -1.42
CA PRO A 381 10.05 -6.86 -1.67
C PRO A 381 9.69 -6.70 -3.15
N GLY A 382 8.71 -5.84 -3.40
CA GLY A 382 8.32 -5.45 -4.75
C GLY A 382 7.53 -6.51 -5.52
N LEU A 383 6.88 -7.45 -4.82
CA LEU A 383 5.97 -8.43 -5.42
C LEU A 383 4.50 -8.01 -5.34
N SER A 384 4.18 -6.90 -4.68
CA SER A 384 2.82 -6.36 -4.65
C SER A 384 2.32 -6.01 -6.05
N MET A 385 1.01 -5.98 -6.27
CA MET A 385 0.46 -5.50 -7.55
C MET A 385 0.73 -4.01 -7.74
N GLN A 386 0.81 -3.23 -6.66
CA GLN A 386 1.17 -1.81 -6.71
C GLN A 386 2.56 -1.63 -7.33
N THR A 387 3.54 -2.41 -6.85
CA THR A 387 4.91 -2.32 -7.34
C THR A 387 5.08 -2.91 -8.72
N THR A 388 4.40 -4.01 -9.01
CA THR A 388 4.67 -4.79 -10.24
C THR A 388 3.84 -4.35 -11.44
N GLN A 389 2.71 -3.67 -11.21
CA GLN A 389 1.81 -3.20 -12.27
C GLN A 389 1.77 -1.67 -12.39
N GLU A 390 2.22 -0.94 -11.37
CA GLU A 390 2.29 0.53 -11.40
C GLU A 390 3.70 1.09 -11.27
N ASP A 391 4.73 0.25 -11.12
CA ASP A 391 6.11 0.68 -10.82
C ASP A 391 6.19 1.69 -9.66
N TRP A 392 5.35 1.48 -8.64
CA TRP A 392 5.23 2.39 -7.50
C TRP A 392 5.53 1.70 -6.17
N TYR A 393 5.84 2.49 -5.14
CA TYR A 393 6.02 1.91 -3.80
C TYR A 393 4.69 1.29 -3.32
N SER A 394 4.80 0.12 -2.71
CA SER A 394 3.65 -0.52 -2.05
C SER A 394 3.11 0.36 -0.91
N ILE A 395 1.81 0.27 -0.67
CA ILE A 395 1.22 0.88 0.52
C ILE A 395 1.59 0.00 1.72
N PRO A 396 2.16 0.55 2.81
CA PRO A 396 2.54 -0.26 3.96
C PRO A 396 1.35 -1.02 4.52
N ASN A 397 1.59 -2.29 4.83
CA ASN A 397 0.72 -3.01 5.75
C ASN A 397 0.84 -2.38 7.14
N PHE A 398 -0.13 -2.63 8.00
CA PHE A 398 -0.19 -2.03 9.32
C PHE A 398 -0.76 -3.00 10.35
N LEU A 399 -0.55 -2.67 11.62
CA LEU A 399 -1.07 -3.42 12.76
C LEU A 399 -2.18 -2.63 13.44
N GLN A 400 -3.33 -3.26 13.64
CA GLN A 400 -4.36 -2.77 14.55
C GLN A 400 -4.60 -3.85 15.61
N GLU A 401 -4.45 -3.51 16.89
CA GLU A 401 -4.64 -4.45 18.00
C GLU A 401 -3.77 -5.72 17.87
N SER A 402 -2.51 -5.56 17.43
CA SER A 402 -1.56 -6.64 17.14
C SER A 402 -1.94 -7.57 15.97
N LYS A 403 -2.88 -7.15 15.13
CA LYS A 403 -3.36 -7.93 13.98
C LYS A 403 -2.92 -7.28 12.69
N LEU A 404 -2.50 -8.12 11.74
CA LEU A 404 -1.98 -7.65 10.46
C LEU A 404 -3.13 -7.27 9.51
N TYR A 405 -3.04 -6.07 8.97
CA TYR A 405 -3.92 -5.55 7.93
C TYR A 405 -3.12 -5.22 6.68
N THR A 406 -3.73 -5.50 5.53
CA THR A 406 -3.22 -5.09 4.23
C THR A 406 -4.17 -4.10 3.55
N VAL A 407 -3.71 -3.46 2.49
CA VAL A 407 -4.49 -2.47 1.73
C VAL A 407 -4.94 -3.07 0.41
N VAL A 408 -6.25 -3.07 0.20
CA VAL A 408 -6.89 -3.61 -1.01
C VAL A 408 -7.79 -2.57 -1.62
N GLU A 409 -7.66 -2.38 -2.92
CA GLU A 409 -8.58 -1.58 -3.73
C GLU A 409 -9.55 -2.48 -4.48
N SER A 410 -10.84 -2.23 -4.29
CA SER A 410 -11.89 -2.82 -5.10
C SER A 410 -12.15 -1.94 -6.32
N ARG A 411 -11.91 -2.49 -7.49
CA ARG A 411 -11.99 -1.75 -8.77
C ARG A 411 -13.24 -2.08 -9.58
N GLU A 412 -13.90 -3.20 -9.27
CA GLU A 412 -15.07 -3.63 -10.03
C GLU A 412 -16.34 -2.93 -9.53
N LYS A 413 -17.08 -2.30 -10.44
CA LYS A 413 -18.38 -1.69 -10.14
C LYS A 413 -19.39 -2.66 -9.50
N THR A 414 -19.22 -3.95 -9.76
CA THR A 414 -20.08 -5.04 -9.28
C THR A 414 -19.64 -5.60 -7.93
N SER A 415 -18.53 -5.13 -7.36
CA SER A 415 -18.13 -5.54 -6.00
C SER A 415 -19.14 -5.03 -4.97
N ASN A 416 -19.36 -5.81 -3.92
CA ASN A 416 -20.28 -5.39 -2.86
C ASN A 416 -19.75 -4.15 -2.12
N LEU A 417 -18.43 -4.01 -2.00
CA LEU A 417 -17.80 -2.83 -1.39
C LEU A 417 -18.17 -1.56 -2.17
N ASN A 418 -17.97 -1.56 -3.48
CA ASN A 418 -18.27 -0.39 -4.32
C ASN A 418 -19.77 -0.12 -4.35
N GLN A 419 -20.62 -1.14 -4.48
CA GLN A 419 -22.07 -0.98 -4.44
C GLN A 419 -22.55 -0.34 -3.12
N LYS A 420 -22.04 -0.80 -1.98
CA LYS A 420 -22.38 -0.25 -0.67
C LYS A 420 -21.84 1.16 -0.46
N MET A 421 -20.64 1.44 -0.94
CA MET A 421 -20.09 2.79 -0.90
C MET A 421 -20.87 3.76 -1.80
N VAL A 422 -21.30 3.34 -2.99
CA VAL A 422 -22.19 4.13 -3.86
C VAL A 422 -23.53 4.43 -3.18
N GLU A 423 -24.17 3.42 -2.58
CA GLU A 423 -25.43 3.57 -1.81
C GLU A 423 -25.26 4.61 -0.70
N PHE A 424 -24.19 4.45 0.10
CA PHE A 424 -23.85 5.34 1.21
C PHE A 424 -23.59 6.78 0.76
N LEU A 425 -22.71 6.99 -0.23
CA LEU A 425 -22.29 8.33 -0.68
C LEU A 425 -23.42 9.10 -1.34
N ASN A 426 -24.31 8.41 -2.07
CA ASN A 426 -25.49 9.04 -2.66
C ASN A 426 -26.55 9.42 -1.64
N GLY A 427 -26.52 8.86 -0.42
CA GLY A 427 -27.56 9.05 0.59
C GLY A 427 -28.94 8.57 0.13
N ASN A 428 -29.00 7.75 -0.93
CA ASN A 428 -30.22 7.16 -1.45
C ASN A 428 -30.35 5.77 -0.85
N GLY A 429 -31.02 5.66 0.29
CA GLY A 429 -31.27 4.38 0.92
C GLY A 429 -31.13 4.40 2.44
N ASP A 430 -31.21 3.21 2.98
CA ASP A 430 -31.25 2.92 4.41
C ASP A 430 -29.83 2.82 5.01
N LEU A 431 -28.77 2.99 4.22
CA LEU A 431 -27.38 2.79 4.61
C LEU A 431 -26.72 4.10 5.07
N ASP A 432 -26.78 4.35 6.38
CA ASP A 432 -26.05 5.43 7.03
C ASP A 432 -24.62 5.02 7.43
N SER A 433 -23.86 5.96 8.00
CA SER A 433 -22.48 5.72 8.44
C SER A 433 -22.38 4.63 9.51
N THR A 434 -23.39 4.48 10.36
CA THR A 434 -23.44 3.46 11.41
C THR A 434 -23.61 2.07 10.79
N ARG A 435 -24.55 1.92 9.86
CA ARG A 435 -24.84 0.66 9.18
C ARG A 435 -23.71 0.26 8.23
N LEU A 436 -23.11 1.22 7.50
CA LEU A 436 -21.94 0.95 6.67
C LEU A 436 -20.74 0.53 7.52
N HIS A 437 -20.43 1.27 8.58
CA HIS A 437 -19.35 0.90 9.50
C HIS A 437 -19.55 -0.51 10.05
N LYS A 438 -20.74 -0.82 10.59
CA LYS A 438 -21.06 -2.17 11.10
C LYS A 438 -20.90 -3.26 10.04
N TYR A 439 -21.37 -3.00 8.82
CA TYR A 439 -21.25 -3.95 7.71
C TYR A 439 -19.77 -4.24 7.37
N LEU A 440 -18.97 -3.19 7.21
CA LEU A 440 -17.55 -3.31 6.88
C LEU A 440 -16.76 -3.94 8.03
N SER A 441 -16.98 -3.51 9.27
CA SER A 441 -16.34 -4.09 10.46
C SER A 441 -16.61 -5.58 10.59
N ASN A 442 -17.85 -6.03 10.37
CA ASN A 442 -18.19 -7.45 10.52
C ASN A 442 -17.49 -8.37 9.50
N ILE A 443 -17.15 -7.85 8.32
CA ILE A 443 -16.57 -8.65 7.23
C ILE A 443 -15.04 -8.51 7.21
N THR A 444 -14.53 -7.31 7.48
CA THR A 444 -13.11 -6.97 7.25
C THR A 444 -12.30 -6.78 8.53
N GLN A 445 -12.97 -6.61 9.66
CA GLN A 445 -12.35 -6.62 10.99
C GLN A 445 -12.65 -7.96 11.64
N HIS A 446 -11.83 -8.33 12.62
CA HIS A 446 -11.90 -9.66 13.23
C HIS A 446 -13.30 -10.02 13.73
N SER A 447 -13.78 -11.18 13.31
CA SER A 447 -14.85 -11.88 14.01
C SER A 447 -14.33 -12.21 15.41
N LYS A 448 -15.03 -11.76 16.46
CA LYS A 448 -14.72 -12.16 17.84
C LYS A 448 -14.84 -13.67 18.05
#